data_AF-A0A1V5LHQ0-F1
#
_entry.id   AF-A0A1V5LHQ0-F1
#
_cell.length_a   1.000
_cell.length_b   1.000
_cell.length_c   1.000
_cell.angle_alpha   90.00
_cell.angle_beta   90.00
_cell.angle_gamma   90.00
#
_symmetry.space_group_name_H-M   'P 1'
#
loop_
_entity.id
_entity.type
_entity.pdbx_description
1 polymer ?
#
loop_
_entity_poly.entity_id
_entity_poly.type
_entity_poly.pdbx_seq_one_letter_code
_entity_poly.pdbx_strand_id
1 'polypeptide(L)' 'MERRGAHVESRNPYAVSDVIYTKDMCPTTLNYLARTVFIPMNPTRSEAELDAVIATLKGAARSAV' A
#
# COMPACT_ATOMS: atom_id res chain seq x y z
N MET A 1 -11.87 20.38 7.87
CA MET A 1 -11.48 19.14 7.16
C MET A 1 -11.93 19.27 5.72
N GLU A 2 -11.01 19.29 4.76
CA GLU A 2 -11.37 19.19 3.34
C GLU A 2 -11.84 17.76 3.07
N ARG A 3 -13.08 17.60 2.57
CA ARG A 3 -13.64 16.28 2.23
C ARG A 3 -12.96 15.76 0.97
N ARG A 4 -11.81 15.10 1.12
CA ARG A 4 -11.11 14.43 0.01
C ARG A 4 -11.82 13.11 -0.28
N GLY A 5 -12.86 13.16 -1.11
CA GLY A 5 -13.57 11.98 -1.63
C GLY A 5 -12.77 11.28 -2.74
N ALA A 6 -13.44 10.41 -3.50
CA ALA A 6 -12.83 9.78 -4.67
C ALA A 6 -12.40 10.85 -5.71
N HIS A 7 -11.29 10.60 -6.42
CA HIS A 7 -10.81 11.47 -7.51
C HIS A 7 -11.76 11.59 -8.70
N VAL A 8 -12.81 10.75 -8.73
CA VAL A 8 -13.85 10.75 -9.74
C VAL A 8 -15.16 11.12 -9.07
N GLU A 9 -15.79 12.18 -9.55
CA GLU A 9 -16.98 12.79 -8.91
C GLU A 9 -18.18 11.83 -8.85
N SER A 10 -18.39 11.00 -9.87
CA SER A 10 -19.44 9.97 -9.88
C SER A 10 -19.26 8.87 -8.84
N ARG A 11 -18.08 8.78 -8.22
CA ARG A 11 -17.77 7.82 -7.15
C ARG A 11 -17.55 8.51 -5.81
N ASN A 12 -17.98 9.77 -5.69
CA ASN A 12 -17.83 10.51 -4.45
C ASN A 12 -18.79 9.95 -3.38
N PRO A 13 -18.28 9.29 -2.32
CA PRO A 13 -19.13 8.66 -1.31
C PRO A 13 -19.97 9.70 -0.53
N TYR A 14 -19.54 10.96 -0.50
CA TYR A 14 -20.27 12.05 0.15
C TYR A 14 -21.50 12.53 -0.64
N ALA A 15 -21.67 12.12 -1.89
CA ALA A 15 -22.85 12.45 -2.69
C ALA A 15 -24.02 11.47 -2.43
N VAL A 16 -23.72 10.31 -1.84
CA VAL A 16 -24.68 9.21 -1.68
C VAL A 16 -25.01 8.88 -0.23
N SER A 17 -24.22 9.36 0.73
CA SER A 17 -24.44 9.11 2.16
C SER A 17 -23.69 10.12 3.04
N ASP A 18 -24.24 10.42 4.21
CA ASP A 18 -23.63 11.25 5.26
C ASP A 18 -22.53 10.48 6.02
N VAL A 19 -21.62 9.84 5.29
CA VAL A 19 -20.50 9.10 5.89
C VAL A 19 -19.51 10.10 6.50
N ILE A 20 -19.32 10.01 7.82
CA ILE A 20 -18.30 10.79 8.53
C ILE A 20 -16.99 10.01 8.44
N TYR A 21 -16.09 10.44 7.56
CA TYR A 21 -14.77 9.83 7.47
C TYR A 21 -13.87 10.27 8.63
N THR A 22 -13.38 9.29 9.41
CA THR A 22 -12.29 9.50 10.37
C THR A 22 -11.02 8.82 9.87
N LYS A 23 -9.85 9.27 10.36
CA LYS A 23 -8.54 8.74 9.93
C LYS A 23 -8.38 7.25 10.22
N ASP A 24 -9.12 6.72 11.20
CA ASP A 24 -8.95 5.38 11.73
C ASP A 24 -10.13 4.46 11.41
N MET A 25 -10.97 4.80 10.42
CA MET A 25 -12.16 3.98 10.10
C MET A 25 -11.85 2.56 9.64
N CYS A 26 -10.62 2.28 9.21
CA CYS A 26 -10.21 0.95 8.74
C CYS A 26 -8.96 0.47 9.50
N PRO A 27 -9.02 0.30 10.84
CA PRO A 27 -7.82 0.11 11.65
C PRO A 27 -7.08 -1.18 11.26
N THR A 28 -7.82 -2.25 10.96
CA THR A 28 -7.26 -3.52 10.48
C THR A 28 -6.55 -3.35 9.14
N THR A 29 -7.18 -2.69 8.17
CA THR A 29 -6.61 -2.44 6.84
C THR A 29 -5.37 -1.55 6.93
N LEU A 30 -5.45 -0.48 7.72
CA LEU A 30 -4.32 0.43 7.94
C LEU A 30 -3.15 -0.29 8.60
N ASN A 31 -3.42 -1.18 9.56
CA ASN A 31 -2.41 -2.01 10.19
C ASN A 31 -1.73 -2.97 9.19
N TYR A 32 -2.49 -3.57 8.27
CA TYR A 32 -1.89 -4.38 7.20
C TYR A 32 -1.06 -3.53 6.24
N LEU A 33 -1.60 -2.41 5.76
CA LEU A 33 -0.90 -1.53 4.81
C LEU A 33 0.39 -0.95 5.42
N ALA A 34 0.38 -0.60 6.70
CA ALA A 34 1.56 -0.09 7.41
C ALA A 34 2.71 -1.10 7.49
N ARG A 35 2.43 -2.40 7.34
CA ARG A 35 3.40 -3.50 7.42
C ARG A 35 3.64 -4.20 6.08
N THR A 36 3.01 -3.71 5.01
CA THR A 36 3.07 -4.34 3.69
C THR A 36 3.98 -3.54 2.77
N VAL A 37 4.92 -4.22 2.12
CA VAL A 37 5.76 -3.65 1.07
C VAL A 37 5.45 -4.36 -0.24
N PHE A 38 5.29 -3.59 -1.31
CA PHE A 38 5.12 -4.16 -2.65
C PHE A 38 6.48 -4.29 -3.33
N ILE A 39 6.80 -5.51 -3.77
CA ILE A 39 8.02 -5.77 -4.55
C ILE A 39 7.62 -5.81 -6.02
N PRO A 40 8.03 -4.82 -6.84
CA PRO A 40 7.71 -4.83 -8.26
C PRO A 40 8.40 -6.02 -8.92
N MET A 41 7.62 -6.88 -9.54
CA MET A 41 8.08 -8.02 -10.33
C MET A 41 7.95 -7.67 -11.81
N ASN A 42 9.02 -7.91 -12.57
CA ASN A 42 9.00 -7.78 -14.02
C ASN A 42 9.25 -9.18 -14.62
N PRO A 43 8.37 -9.69 -15.49
CA PRO A 43 8.50 -11.03 -16.08
C PRO A 43 9.74 -11.19 -16.97
N THR A 44 10.36 -10.09 -17.41
CA THR A 44 11.56 -10.12 -18.25
C THR A 44 12.87 -9.97 -17.46
N ARG A 45 12.84 -10.05 -16.13
CA ARG A 45 14.08 -9.99 -15.34
C ARG A 45 14.97 -11.17 -15.66
N SER A 46 16.25 -10.89 -15.81
CA SER A 46 17.29 -11.90 -15.82
C SER A 46 17.44 -12.55 -14.44
N GLU A 47 18.03 -13.74 -14.39
CA GLU A 47 18.32 -14.43 -13.14
C GLU A 47 19.24 -13.60 -12.22
N ALA A 48 20.25 -12.92 -12.78
CA ALA A 48 21.16 -12.07 -12.03
C ALA A 48 20.43 -10.89 -11.34
N GLU A 49 19.42 -10.30 -11.99
CA GLU A 49 18.60 -9.25 -11.39
C GLU A 49 17.69 -9.80 -10.28
N LEU A 50 17.17 -11.01 -10.44
CA LEU A 50 16.39 -11.68 -9.39
C LEU A 50 17.25 -11.96 -8.16
N ASP A 51 18.47 -12.46 -8.35
CA ASP A 51 19.42 -12.71 -7.27
C ASP A 51 19.80 -11.44 -6.51
N ALA A 52 19.98 -10.33 -7.21
CA ALA A 52 20.25 -9.03 -6.58
C ALA A 52 19.07 -8.56 -5.70
N VAL A 53 17.83 -8.75 -6.17
CA VAL A 53 16.61 -8.45 -5.38
C VAL A 53 16.56 -9.35 -4.15
N ILE A 54 16.80 -10.66 -4.30
CA ILE A 54 16.80 -11.62 -3.19
C ILE A 54 17.86 -11.27 -2.15
N ALA A 55 19.08 -10.92 -2.57
CA ALA A 55 20.15 -10.52 -1.67
C ALA A 55 19.78 -9.28 -0.85
N THR A 56 19.14 -8.29 -1.49
CA THR A 56 18.63 -7.08 -0.83
C THR A 56 17.59 -7.41 0.23
N LEU A 57 16.61 -8.27 -0.10
CA LEU A 57 15.57 -8.70 0.84
C LEU A 57 16.15 -9.44 2.05
N LYS A 58 17.13 -10.33 1.83
CA LYS A 58 17.85 -11.02 2.91
C LYS A 58 18.61 -10.03 3.81
N GLY A 59 19.20 -8.98 3.23
CA GLY A 59 19.88 -7.92 3.98
C GLY A 59 18.92 -7.11 4.85
N ALA A 60 17.79 -6.68 4.29
CA ALA A 60 16.77 -5.94 5.00
C ALA A 60 16.16 -6.77 6.15
N ALA A 61 15.86 -8.05 5.91
CA ALA A 61 15.31 -8.95 6.94
C ALA A 61 16.24 -9.12 8.15
N ARG A 62 17.55 -9.14 7.95
CA ARG A 62 18.54 -9.19 9.05
C ARG A 62 18.65 -7.89 9.84
N SER A 63 18.35 -6.76 9.21
CA SER A 63 18.47 -5.42 9.83
C SER A 63 17.19 -4.96 10.55
N ALA A 64 16.11 -5.74 10.44
CA ALA A 64 14.82 -5.47 11.07
C ALA A 64 14.67 -6.06 12.48
N VAL A 65 15.77 -6.61 13.02
CA VAL A 65 15.91 -7.13 14.40
C VAL A 65 16.66 -6.10 15.23
#